data_AF-A0A976LMG7-F1
#
_entry.id   AF-A0A976LMG7-F1
#
_cell.length_a   1.000
_cell.length_b   1.000
_cell.length_c   1.000
_cell.angle_alpha   90.00
_cell.angle_beta   90.00
_cell.angle_gamma   90.00
#
_symmetry.space_group_name_H-M   'P 1'
#
loop_
_entity.id
_entity.type
_entity.pdbx_description
1 polymer ?
#
loop_
_entity_poly.entity_id
_entity_poly.type
_entity_poly.pdbx_seq_one_letter_code
_entity_poly.pdbx_strand_id
1 'polypeptide(L)'
;MKLSEYEIKSLREIEKWEKDKHKGFHKKVLDVVSRPVDYVLGKIGQKKLKIFEDAVEKTVNNLLTTSTSTVNAEDLIKRAHAHGMMIKDLSELKDCDLGLLDNCNRKHIKFHEKASAIQGAVGGLGGIVVATVDLTALLVQDFHMIQEIAFCYGFDPNDTIEKEIILRIIEIGVGGSEIKFKALKEIDSLKKIKTEVGKKKTTKKGVSVLGSKALEEYIEQLTSALIVRLVPRALPVVSMAVSAHSNHEMIEHSGQADFMVYRRRFIERKKNNRMT
;
A
#
# COMPACT_ATOMS: atom_id res chain seq x y z
N MET A 1 13.58 6.52 -27.61
CA MET A 1 12.42 7.44 -27.53
C MET A 1 12.73 8.59 -26.56
N LYS A 2 12.15 9.79 -26.69
CA LYS A 2 12.28 10.88 -25.69
C LYS A 2 11.19 10.68 -24.62
N LEU A 3 11.41 11.13 -23.37
CA LEU A 3 10.28 11.19 -22.42
C LEU A 3 9.28 12.25 -22.90
N SER A 4 7.99 12.00 -22.69
CA SER A 4 6.96 13.02 -22.92
C SER A 4 7.07 14.15 -21.88
N GLU A 5 6.48 15.31 -22.17
CA GLU A 5 6.42 16.42 -21.21
C GLU A 5 5.70 16.00 -19.92
N TYR A 6 4.65 15.17 -20.05
CA TYR A 6 3.93 14.62 -18.91
C TYR A 6 4.82 13.74 -18.04
N GLU A 7 5.63 12.87 -18.63
CA GLU A 7 6.58 12.02 -17.89
C GLU A 7 7.66 12.85 -17.18
N ILE A 8 8.16 13.92 -17.80
CA ILE A 8 9.14 14.83 -17.18
C ILE A 8 8.50 15.56 -15.99
N LYS A 9 7.28 16.07 -16.15
CA LYS A 9 6.53 16.69 -15.05
C LYS A 9 6.30 15.70 -13.91
N SER A 10 5.92 14.47 -14.24
CA SER A 10 5.70 13.38 -13.29
C SER A 10 6.96 13.09 -12.47
N LEU A 11 8.14 13.02 -13.10
CA LEU A 11 9.41 12.85 -12.37
C LEU A 11 9.68 13.96 -11.37
N ARG A 12 9.41 15.23 -11.73
CA ARG A 12 9.60 16.35 -10.80
C ARG A 12 8.65 16.27 -9.60
N GLU A 13 7.41 15.86 -9.83
CA GLU A 13 6.42 15.63 -8.76
C GLU A 13 6.88 14.51 -7.83
N ILE A 14 7.37 13.40 -8.38
CA ILE A 14 7.89 12.26 -7.63
C ILE A 14 9.10 12.69 -6.77
N GLU A 15 10.10 13.33 -7.36
CA GLU A 15 11.32 13.75 -6.66
C GLU A 15 11.03 14.75 -5.54
N LYS A 16 10.03 15.61 -5.73
CA LYS A 16 9.53 16.49 -4.67
C LYS A 16 8.86 15.68 -3.57
N TRP A 17 7.93 14.79 -3.93
CA TRP A 17 7.23 13.95 -2.97
C TRP A 17 8.22 13.07 -2.17
N GLU A 18 9.21 12.46 -2.79
CA GLU A 18 10.23 11.63 -2.13
C GLU A 18 10.99 12.39 -1.03
N LYS A 19 11.18 13.71 -1.18
CA LYS A 19 11.86 14.58 -0.20
C LYS A 19 10.89 15.19 0.81
N ASP A 20 9.62 15.31 0.47
CA ASP A 20 8.61 15.91 1.32
C ASP A 20 8.31 15.02 2.54
N LYS A 21 8.40 15.64 3.72
CA LYS A 21 7.93 15.05 4.98
C LYS A 21 6.40 15.02 4.99
N HIS A 22 5.80 13.94 5.47
CA HIS A 22 4.35 13.86 5.72
C HIS A 22 3.93 15.01 6.63
N LYS A 23 2.88 15.74 6.24
CA LYS A 23 2.25 16.82 7.01
C LYS A 23 0.93 16.31 7.57
N GLY A 24 0.57 16.64 8.82
CA GLY A 24 -0.72 16.26 9.43
C GLY A 24 -0.60 15.34 10.66
N PHE A 25 -1.62 14.50 10.89
CA PHE A 25 -1.74 13.56 12.03
C PHE A 25 -0.49 12.69 12.25
N HIS A 26 0.26 12.45 11.16
CA HIS A 26 1.55 11.76 11.09
C HIS A 26 2.71 12.39 11.86
N LYS A 27 2.62 13.64 12.32
CA LYS A 27 3.63 14.22 13.24
C LYS A 27 3.63 13.53 14.62
N LYS A 28 2.57 12.78 14.97
CA LYS A 28 2.39 12.17 16.30
C LYS A 28 2.67 10.68 16.40
N VAL A 29 2.97 9.97 15.29
CA VAL A 29 3.21 8.52 15.34
C VAL A 29 4.61 8.18 15.89
N LEU A 30 5.60 9.07 15.73
CA LEU A 30 7.00 8.80 16.11
C LEU A 30 7.41 9.21 17.53
N ASP A 31 6.76 10.19 18.16
CA ASP A 31 7.06 10.56 19.58
C ASP A 31 6.35 9.64 20.59
N VAL A 32 5.63 8.63 20.10
CA VAL A 32 4.59 7.92 20.82
C VAL A 32 4.61 6.46 20.34
N VAL A 33 5.74 5.75 20.42
CA VAL A 33 5.77 4.30 20.09
C VAL A 33 5.42 3.45 21.32
N SER A 34 5.82 3.86 22.53
CA SER A 34 5.41 3.17 23.77
C SER A 34 4.04 3.61 24.27
N ARG A 35 3.76 4.92 24.29
CA ARG A 35 2.55 5.46 24.92
C ARG A 35 1.20 4.99 24.31
N PRO A 36 1.04 4.72 22.99
CA PRO A 36 -0.24 4.27 22.47
C PRO A 36 -0.46 2.79 22.79
N VAL A 37 0.61 1.98 22.76
CA VAL A 37 0.57 0.57 23.13
C VAL A 37 0.20 0.45 24.61
N ASP A 38 0.90 1.16 25.50
CA ASP A 38 0.60 1.18 26.94
C ASP A 38 -0.81 1.68 27.24
N TYR A 39 -1.25 2.73 26.54
CA TYR A 39 -2.61 3.27 26.67
C TYR A 39 -3.66 2.26 26.22
N VAL A 40 -3.45 1.62 25.06
CA VAL A 40 -4.34 0.58 24.53
C VAL A 40 -4.36 -0.59 25.51
N LEU A 41 -3.20 -1.10 25.93
CA LEU A 41 -3.07 -2.15 26.94
C LEU A 41 -3.89 -1.84 28.21
N GLY A 42 -3.77 -0.63 28.75
CA GLY A 42 -4.51 -0.19 29.93
C GLY A 42 -6.02 -0.05 29.71
N LYS A 43 -6.49 0.17 28.48
CA LYS A 43 -7.91 0.36 28.16
C LYS A 43 -8.62 -0.91 27.68
N ILE A 44 -7.99 -1.69 26.81
CA ILE A 44 -8.60 -2.87 26.15
C ILE A 44 -8.14 -4.20 26.75
N GLY A 45 -7.00 -4.20 27.46
CA GLY A 45 -6.36 -5.37 28.05
C GLY A 45 -5.47 -6.16 27.06
N GLN A 46 -4.45 -6.84 27.60
CA GLN A 46 -3.48 -7.64 26.85
C GLN A 46 -4.12 -8.67 25.92
N LYS A 47 -5.18 -9.36 26.38
CA LYS A 47 -5.85 -10.40 25.58
C LYS A 47 -6.41 -9.86 24.26
N LYS A 48 -7.03 -8.68 24.28
CA LYS A 48 -7.63 -8.10 23.06
C LYS A 48 -6.57 -7.52 22.14
N LEU A 49 -5.49 -6.96 22.70
CA LEU A 49 -4.34 -6.52 21.91
C LEU A 49 -3.70 -7.71 21.20
N LYS A 50 -3.49 -8.84 21.90
CA LYS A 50 -2.90 -10.03 21.30
C LYS A 50 -3.75 -10.60 20.14
N ILE A 51 -5.08 -10.62 20.30
CA ILE A 51 -6.00 -11.00 19.21
C ILE A 51 -5.81 -10.09 17.99
N PHE A 52 -5.60 -8.79 18.21
CA PHE A 52 -5.35 -7.84 17.13
C PHE A 52 -4.01 -8.09 16.45
N GLU A 53 -2.92 -8.24 17.21
CA GLU A 53 -1.58 -8.55 16.71
C GLU A 53 -1.59 -9.83 15.86
N ASP A 54 -2.18 -10.91 16.38
CA ASP A 54 -2.29 -12.20 15.68
C ASP A 54 -3.12 -12.07 14.39
N ALA A 55 -4.14 -11.22 14.39
CA ALA A 55 -4.96 -10.98 13.20
C ALA A 55 -4.20 -10.20 12.12
N VAL A 56 -3.38 -9.22 12.49
CA VAL A 56 -2.51 -8.48 11.55
C VAL A 56 -1.44 -9.42 10.98
N GLU A 57 -0.74 -10.17 11.84
CA GLU A 57 0.28 -11.14 11.43
C GLU A 57 -0.28 -12.16 10.44
N LYS A 58 -1.41 -12.78 10.78
CA LYS A 58 -2.09 -13.74 9.90
C LYS A 58 -2.53 -13.11 8.59
N THR A 59 -3.02 -11.87 8.62
CA THR A 59 -3.43 -11.14 7.41
C THR A 59 -2.23 -10.93 6.49
N VAL A 60 -1.11 -10.40 6.99
CA VAL A 60 0.10 -10.15 6.19
C VAL A 60 0.65 -11.45 5.59
N ASN A 61 0.77 -12.50 6.41
CA ASN A 61 1.25 -13.81 5.95
C ASN A 61 0.34 -14.40 4.86
N ASN A 62 -0.98 -14.25 5.01
CA ASN A 62 -1.93 -14.68 3.99
C ASN A 62 -1.78 -13.86 2.70
N LEU A 63 -1.63 -12.55 2.77
CA LEU A 63 -1.47 -11.69 1.59
C LEU A 63 -0.19 -12.02 0.80
N LEU A 64 0.90 -12.36 1.49
CA LEU A 64 2.14 -12.79 0.86
C LEU A 64 2.02 -14.15 0.17
N THR A 65 1.32 -15.10 0.79
CA THR A 65 1.22 -16.48 0.28
C THR A 65 0.08 -16.70 -0.72
N THR A 66 -0.99 -15.91 -0.64
CA THR A 66 -2.17 -16.03 -1.51
C THR A 66 -1.84 -15.54 -2.92
N SER A 67 -2.15 -16.33 -3.95
CA SER A 67 -2.09 -15.88 -5.34
C SER A 67 -3.09 -14.76 -5.58
N THR A 68 -2.75 -13.75 -6.39
CA THR A 68 -3.61 -12.59 -6.68
C THR A 68 -4.72 -12.93 -7.69
N SER A 69 -5.20 -14.17 -7.69
CA SER A 69 -6.36 -14.65 -8.46
C SER A 69 -7.65 -13.86 -8.15
N THR A 70 -7.59 -12.93 -7.19
CA THR A 70 -8.61 -11.94 -6.86
C THR A 70 -8.66 -10.75 -7.82
N VAL A 71 -7.58 -10.46 -8.57
CA VAL A 71 -7.59 -9.39 -9.57
C VAL A 71 -8.30 -9.90 -10.83
N ASN A 72 -9.51 -9.41 -11.05
CA ASN A 72 -10.29 -9.76 -12.22
C ASN A 72 -9.77 -9.02 -13.45
N ALA A 73 -9.09 -9.76 -14.35
CA ALA A 73 -8.55 -9.21 -15.58
C ALA A 73 -9.62 -8.56 -16.46
N GLU A 74 -10.84 -9.12 -16.49
CA GLU A 74 -11.95 -8.53 -17.25
C GLU A 74 -12.35 -7.16 -16.69
N ASP A 75 -12.40 -7.02 -15.36
CA ASP A 75 -12.78 -5.76 -14.72
C ASP A 75 -11.69 -4.69 -14.92
N LEU A 76 -10.41 -5.10 -14.90
CA LEU A 76 -9.30 -4.23 -15.26
C LEU A 76 -9.37 -3.76 -16.73
N ILE A 77 -9.65 -4.67 -17.67
CA ILE A 77 -9.81 -4.32 -19.08
C ILE A 77 -11.00 -3.38 -19.28
N LYS A 78 -12.16 -3.69 -18.68
CA LYS A 78 -13.35 -2.81 -18.72
C LYS A 78 -13.04 -1.43 -18.15
N ARG A 79 -12.32 -1.38 -17.02
CA ARG A 79 -11.90 -0.11 -16.42
C ARG A 79 -10.93 0.66 -17.30
N ALA A 80 -9.98 -0.02 -17.94
CA ALA A 80 -9.05 0.60 -18.88
C ALA A 80 -9.80 1.18 -20.09
N HIS A 81 -10.75 0.43 -20.64
CA HIS A 81 -11.60 0.86 -21.75
C HIS A 81 -12.42 2.10 -21.40
N ALA A 82 -13.03 2.13 -20.22
CA ALA A 82 -13.78 3.28 -19.71
C ALA A 82 -12.93 4.56 -19.55
N HIS A 83 -11.59 4.43 -19.58
CA HIS A 83 -10.63 5.54 -19.51
C HIS A 83 -9.92 5.80 -20.85
N GLY A 84 -10.40 5.22 -21.94
CA GLY A 84 -9.88 5.46 -23.29
C GLY A 84 -8.68 4.60 -23.69
N MET A 85 -8.32 3.60 -22.88
CA MET A 85 -7.24 2.65 -23.22
C MET A 85 -7.87 1.41 -23.86
N MET A 86 -7.81 1.32 -25.19
CA MET A 86 -8.35 0.17 -25.95
C MET A 86 -7.33 -0.97 -25.98
N ILE A 87 -7.28 -1.75 -24.91
CA ILE A 87 -6.37 -2.91 -24.77
C ILE A 87 -7.14 -4.22 -24.98
N LYS A 88 -6.50 -5.24 -25.56
CA LYS A 88 -7.09 -6.60 -25.63
C LYS A 88 -6.59 -7.48 -24.49
N ASP A 89 -5.36 -7.25 -24.06
CA ASP A 89 -4.70 -7.98 -23.00
C ASP A 89 -4.06 -7.03 -21.97
N LEU A 90 -4.01 -7.46 -20.70
CA LEU A 90 -3.39 -6.67 -19.63
C LEU A 90 -1.90 -6.39 -19.88
N SER A 91 -1.21 -7.22 -20.65
CA SER A 91 0.20 -6.99 -20.99
C SER A 91 0.42 -5.73 -21.84
N GLU A 92 -0.63 -5.18 -22.47
CA GLU A 92 -0.58 -3.93 -23.26
C GLU A 92 -0.59 -2.67 -22.38
N LEU A 93 -1.01 -2.78 -21.11
CA LEU A 93 -1.03 -1.65 -20.16
C LEU A 93 0.35 -1.02 -19.98
N LYS A 94 1.41 -1.83 -20.09
CA LYS A 94 2.80 -1.38 -19.95
C LYS A 94 3.22 -0.36 -21.04
N ASP A 95 2.51 -0.34 -22.17
CA ASP A 95 2.80 0.46 -23.35
C ASP A 95 1.82 1.65 -23.50
N CYS A 96 0.82 1.74 -22.63
CA CYS A 96 -0.15 2.83 -22.62
C CYS A 96 0.48 4.17 -22.20
N ASP A 97 -0.17 5.28 -22.58
CA ASP A 97 0.26 6.61 -22.14
C ASP A 97 0.12 6.77 -20.62
N LEU A 98 1.18 7.29 -19.98
CA LEU A 98 1.22 7.45 -18.53
C LEU A 98 0.08 8.33 -18.01
N GLY A 99 -0.35 9.34 -18.77
CA GLY A 99 -1.45 10.22 -18.38
C GLY A 99 -2.80 9.48 -18.31
N LEU A 100 -3.04 8.54 -19.23
CA LEU A 100 -4.24 7.70 -19.21
C LEU A 100 -4.24 6.72 -18.02
N LEU A 101 -3.09 6.08 -17.77
CA LEU A 101 -2.87 5.23 -16.60
C LEU A 101 -3.11 6.02 -15.31
N ASP A 102 -2.52 7.20 -15.21
CA ASP A 102 -2.63 8.06 -14.04
C ASP A 102 -4.09 8.49 -13.77
N ASN A 103 -4.85 8.84 -14.82
CA ASN A 103 -6.27 9.20 -14.69
C ASN A 103 -7.12 8.02 -14.20
N CYS A 104 -6.88 6.83 -14.76
CA CYS A 104 -7.53 5.59 -14.33
C CYS A 104 -7.28 5.32 -12.83
N ASN A 105 -6.02 5.38 -12.40
CA ASN A 105 -5.63 5.07 -11.03
C ASN A 105 -6.14 6.10 -10.02
N ARG A 106 -6.12 7.41 -10.36
CA ARG A 106 -6.64 8.45 -9.46
C ARG A 106 -8.11 8.25 -9.11
N LYS A 107 -8.95 7.90 -10.09
CA LYS A 107 -10.38 7.64 -9.83
C LYS A 107 -10.57 6.37 -9.01
N HIS A 108 -9.76 5.35 -9.26
CA HIS A 108 -9.78 4.11 -8.51
C HIS A 108 -9.40 4.33 -7.04
N ILE A 109 -8.33 5.08 -6.77
CA ILE A 109 -7.95 5.48 -5.40
C ILE A 109 -9.10 6.25 -4.71
N LYS A 110 -9.69 7.25 -5.39
CA LYS A 110 -10.81 8.04 -4.83
C LYS A 110 -12.06 7.20 -4.52
N PHE A 111 -12.28 6.10 -5.25
CA PHE A 111 -13.34 5.15 -4.92
C PHE A 111 -13.02 4.41 -3.62
N HIS A 112 -11.81 3.87 -3.49
CA HIS A 112 -11.37 3.16 -2.28
C HIS A 112 -11.32 4.06 -1.04
N GLU A 113 -10.91 5.34 -1.17
CA GLU A 113 -10.95 6.33 -0.09
C GLU A 113 -12.36 6.52 0.48
N LYS A 114 -13.37 6.62 -0.40
CA LYS A 114 -14.77 6.77 0.02
C LYS A 114 -15.31 5.48 0.66
N ALA A 115 -14.99 4.33 0.06
CA ALA A 115 -15.39 3.04 0.58
C ALA A 115 -14.79 2.79 1.97
N SER A 116 -13.51 3.10 2.17
CA SER A 116 -12.82 2.94 3.44
C SER A 116 -13.35 3.89 4.52
N ALA A 117 -13.77 5.11 4.13
CA ALA A 117 -14.42 6.03 5.06
C ALA A 117 -15.74 5.45 5.61
N ILE A 118 -16.58 4.88 4.74
CA ILE A 118 -17.84 4.22 5.13
C ILE A 118 -17.54 3.02 6.01
N GLN A 119 -16.61 2.16 5.59
CA GLN A 119 -16.15 1.02 6.36
C GLN A 119 -15.66 1.45 7.77
N GLY A 120 -14.84 2.51 7.86
CA GLY A 120 -14.36 3.03 9.13
C GLY A 120 -15.48 3.58 10.01
N ALA A 121 -16.48 4.26 9.44
CA ALA A 121 -17.64 4.71 10.20
C ALA A 121 -18.37 3.53 10.85
N VAL A 122 -18.55 2.42 10.12
CA VAL A 122 -19.15 1.17 10.63
C VAL A 122 -18.24 0.50 11.66
N GLY A 123 -16.94 0.41 11.39
CA GLY A 123 -15.94 -0.15 12.30
C GLY A 123 -15.89 0.55 13.66
N GLY A 124 -16.05 1.88 13.65
CA GLY A 124 -16.09 2.72 14.85
C GLY A 124 -17.29 2.47 15.76
N LEU A 125 -18.38 1.87 15.27
CA LEU A 125 -19.57 1.57 16.08
C LEU A 125 -19.42 0.33 16.96
N GLY A 126 -18.59 -0.64 16.56
CA GLY A 126 -18.60 -1.98 17.15
C GLY A 126 -17.55 -2.23 18.22
N GLY A 127 -16.86 -1.19 18.69
CA GLY A 127 -15.78 -1.29 19.67
C GLY A 127 -14.58 -2.09 19.15
N ILE A 128 -13.70 -2.53 20.06
CA ILE A 128 -12.38 -3.05 19.69
C ILE A 128 -12.39 -4.32 18.84
N VAL A 129 -13.35 -5.24 19.05
CA VAL A 129 -13.42 -6.48 18.28
C VAL A 129 -13.78 -6.18 16.83
N VAL A 130 -14.78 -5.32 16.63
CA VAL A 130 -15.16 -4.87 15.28
C VAL A 130 -14.07 -4.00 14.67
N ALA A 131 -13.37 -3.18 15.46
CA ALA A 131 -12.22 -2.42 14.99
C ALA A 131 -11.07 -3.32 14.52
N THR A 132 -10.83 -4.46 15.16
CA THR A 132 -9.86 -5.46 14.69
C THR A 132 -10.26 -6.00 13.32
N VAL A 133 -11.53 -6.41 13.15
CA VAL A 133 -12.04 -6.90 11.87
C VAL A 133 -12.00 -5.80 10.80
N ASP A 134 -12.35 -4.57 11.17
CA ASP A 134 -12.33 -3.41 10.30
C ASP A 134 -10.91 -3.11 9.79
N LEU A 135 -9.93 -3.02 10.69
CA LEU A 135 -8.54 -2.71 10.31
C LEU A 135 -7.89 -3.83 9.51
N THR A 136 -8.18 -5.10 9.79
CA THR A 136 -7.65 -6.21 8.97
C THR A 136 -8.31 -6.25 7.60
N ALA A 137 -9.62 -5.99 7.50
CA ALA A 137 -10.30 -5.83 6.22
C ALA A 137 -9.75 -4.62 5.44
N LEU A 138 -9.45 -3.52 6.13
CA LEU A 138 -8.82 -2.33 5.53
C LEU A 138 -7.43 -2.66 4.96
N LEU A 139 -6.61 -3.44 5.67
CA LEU A 139 -5.31 -3.90 5.15
C LEU A 139 -5.47 -4.73 3.88
N VAL A 140 -6.42 -5.66 3.86
CA VAL A 140 -6.71 -6.47 2.66
C VAL A 140 -7.17 -5.58 1.50
N GLN A 141 -8.07 -4.62 1.78
CA GLN A 141 -8.53 -3.66 0.77
C GLN A 141 -7.37 -2.80 0.23
N ASP A 142 -6.50 -2.30 1.09
CA ASP A 142 -5.35 -1.47 0.71
C ASP A 142 -4.39 -2.27 -0.18
N PHE A 143 -4.08 -3.51 0.22
CA PHE A 143 -3.27 -4.41 -0.57
C PHE A 143 -3.88 -4.67 -1.95
N HIS A 144 -5.17 -5.01 -2.04
CA HIS A 144 -5.84 -5.23 -3.32
C HIS A 144 -5.87 -3.99 -4.21
N MET A 145 -6.12 -2.80 -3.65
CA MET A 145 -6.08 -1.54 -4.40
C MET A 145 -4.68 -1.34 -5.03
N ILE A 146 -3.62 -1.52 -4.25
CA ILE A 146 -2.24 -1.35 -4.73
C ILE A 146 -1.91 -2.43 -5.79
N GLN A 147 -2.39 -3.67 -5.64
CA GLN A 147 -2.22 -4.71 -6.66
C GLN A 147 -2.84 -4.33 -8.00
N GLU A 148 -4.06 -3.81 -7.97
CA GLU A 148 -4.75 -3.38 -9.17
C GLU A 148 -4.04 -2.20 -9.86
N ILE A 149 -3.48 -1.28 -9.09
CA ILE A 149 -2.71 -0.15 -9.64
C ILE A 149 -1.35 -0.63 -10.17
N ALA A 150 -0.68 -1.55 -9.49
CA ALA A 150 0.51 -2.21 -9.98
C ALA A 150 0.29 -2.81 -11.36
N PHE A 151 -0.79 -3.58 -11.52
CA PHE A 151 -1.22 -4.14 -12.80
C PHE A 151 -1.50 -3.06 -13.83
N CYS A 152 -2.19 -1.97 -13.45
CA CYS A 152 -2.45 -0.84 -14.34
C CYS A 152 -1.16 -0.26 -14.91
N TYR A 153 -0.10 -0.12 -14.09
CA TYR A 153 1.23 0.29 -14.58
C TYR A 153 2.04 -0.83 -15.26
N GLY A 154 1.46 -2.02 -15.43
CA GLY A 154 2.07 -3.18 -16.08
C GLY A 154 3.10 -3.91 -15.23
N PHE A 155 2.92 -3.95 -13.90
CA PHE A 155 3.71 -4.77 -12.97
C PHE A 155 2.84 -5.91 -12.46
N ASP A 156 3.38 -7.13 -12.45
CA ASP A 156 2.65 -8.32 -12.00
C ASP A 156 2.70 -8.44 -10.46
N PRO A 157 1.61 -8.20 -9.73
CA PRO A 157 1.55 -8.33 -8.27
C PRO A 157 1.60 -9.78 -7.77
N ASN A 158 1.57 -10.79 -8.65
CA ASN A 158 1.86 -12.17 -8.23
C ASN A 158 3.35 -12.41 -7.98
N ASP A 159 4.22 -11.58 -8.54
CA ASP A 159 5.66 -11.68 -8.31
C ASP A 159 5.98 -11.44 -6.83
N THR A 160 6.80 -12.31 -6.24
CA THR A 160 7.12 -12.27 -4.81
C THR A 160 7.73 -10.93 -4.40
N ILE A 161 8.61 -10.36 -5.23
CA ILE A 161 9.23 -9.06 -4.96
C ILE A 161 8.20 -7.94 -5.10
N GLU A 162 7.26 -8.07 -6.04
CA GLU A 162 6.17 -7.11 -6.19
C GLU A 162 5.26 -7.05 -4.96
N LYS A 163 4.93 -8.21 -4.38
CA LYS A 163 4.18 -8.25 -3.11
C LYS A 163 4.91 -7.54 -1.98
N GLU A 164 6.23 -7.69 -1.89
CA GLU A 164 7.02 -6.97 -0.91
C GLU A 164 7.04 -5.45 -1.17
N ILE A 165 7.13 -5.03 -2.43
CA ILE A 165 7.00 -3.60 -2.78
C ILE A 165 5.63 -3.06 -2.35
N ILE A 166 4.56 -3.82 -2.59
CA ILE A 166 3.19 -3.46 -2.16
C ILE A 166 3.13 -3.31 -0.64
N LEU A 167 3.72 -4.23 0.12
CA LEU A 167 3.78 -4.12 1.58
C LEU A 167 4.52 -2.84 2.04
N ARG A 168 5.62 -2.47 1.38
CA ARG A 168 6.35 -1.22 1.68
C ARG A 168 5.54 0.03 1.32
N ILE A 169 4.72 -0.04 0.27
CA ILE A 169 3.78 1.05 -0.06
C ILE A 169 2.72 1.21 1.05
N ILE A 170 2.17 0.12 1.58
CA ILE A 170 1.25 0.16 2.73
C ILE A 170 1.95 0.76 3.95
N GLU A 171 3.20 0.39 4.24
CA GLU A 171 3.98 1.00 5.32
C GLU A 171 4.10 2.52 5.17
N ILE A 172 4.26 3.04 3.95
CA ILE A 172 4.27 4.49 3.69
C ILE A 172 2.91 5.11 4.02
N GLY A 173 1.80 4.47 3.66
CA GLY A 173 0.45 4.99 3.91
C GLY A 173 0.00 4.89 5.37
N VAL A 174 0.55 3.93 6.11
CA VAL A 174 0.29 3.77 7.54
C VAL A 174 1.23 4.63 8.40
N GLY A 175 2.46 4.83 7.95
CA GLY A 175 3.54 5.41 8.72
C GLY A 175 3.79 6.92 8.53
N GLY A 176 4.70 7.44 9.35
CA GLY A 176 5.19 8.82 9.24
C GLY A 176 6.38 8.96 8.27
N SER A 177 6.97 10.16 8.23
CA SER A 177 8.05 10.49 7.29
C SER A 177 9.27 9.55 7.36
N GLU A 178 9.67 9.13 8.56
CA GLU A 178 10.83 8.23 8.73
C GLU A 178 10.54 6.83 8.16
N ILE A 179 9.32 6.31 8.40
CA ILE A 179 8.86 5.04 7.82
C ILE A 179 8.84 5.17 6.30
N LYS A 180 8.36 6.29 5.76
CA LYS A 180 8.39 6.54 4.32
C LYS A 180 9.81 6.49 3.75
N PHE A 181 10.76 7.19 4.36
CA PHE A 181 12.13 7.21 3.86
C PHE A 181 12.80 5.83 3.94
N LYS A 182 12.53 5.06 5.00
CA LYS A 182 13.00 3.68 5.13
C LYS A 182 12.38 2.79 4.05
N ALA A 183 11.07 2.79 3.91
CA ALA A 183 10.33 1.99 2.94
C ALA A 183 10.77 2.29 1.49
N LEU A 184 11.00 3.56 1.13
CA LEU A 184 11.51 3.92 -0.20
C LEU A 184 12.91 3.34 -0.48
N LYS A 185 13.82 3.35 0.51
CA LYS A 185 15.15 2.71 0.37
C LYS A 185 15.04 1.20 0.20
N GLU A 186 14.11 0.57 0.90
CA GLU A 186 13.85 -0.87 0.78
C GLU A 186 13.24 -1.22 -0.58
N ILE A 187 12.30 -0.41 -1.09
CA ILE A 187 11.77 -0.55 -2.46
C ILE A 187 12.89 -0.47 -3.50
N ASP A 188 13.81 0.49 -3.37
CA ASP A 188 14.97 0.58 -4.27
C ASP A 188 15.91 -0.62 -4.18
N SER A 189 16.06 -1.20 -2.99
CA SER A 189 16.84 -2.43 -2.79
C SER A 189 16.16 -3.64 -3.44
N LEU A 190 14.84 -3.77 -3.26
CA LEU A 190 14.01 -4.81 -3.89
C LEU A 190 14.04 -4.73 -5.42
N LYS A 191 13.98 -3.52 -6.00
CA LYS A 191 14.13 -3.29 -7.45
C LYS A 191 15.47 -3.79 -7.99
N LYS A 192 16.57 -3.59 -7.24
CA LYS A 192 17.90 -4.10 -7.61
C LYS A 192 17.93 -5.62 -7.58
N ILE A 193 17.41 -6.23 -6.51
CA ILE A 193 17.31 -7.69 -6.37
C ILE A 193 16.49 -8.29 -7.53
N LYS A 194 15.33 -7.72 -7.88
CA LYS A 194 14.50 -8.17 -9.01
C LYS A 194 15.26 -8.16 -10.33
N THR A 195 16.06 -7.12 -10.55
CA THR A 195 16.91 -7.00 -11.74
C THR A 195 18.00 -8.08 -11.77
N GLU A 196 18.63 -8.39 -10.64
CA GLU A 196 19.67 -9.42 -10.53
C GLU A 196 19.11 -10.84 -10.68
N VAL A 197 17.98 -11.14 -10.04
CA VAL A 197 17.28 -12.43 -10.14
C VAL A 197 16.81 -12.69 -11.56
N GLY A 198 16.24 -11.68 -12.23
CA GLY A 198 15.83 -11.77 -13.63
C GLY A 198 16.99 -12.14 -14.57
N LYS A 199 18.21 -11.66 -14.29
CA LYS A 199 19.42 -12.04 -15.03
C LYS A 199 19.89 -13.48 -14.74
N LYS A 200 19.59 -14.02 -13.55
CA LYS A 200 20.04 -15.34 -13.09
C LYS A 200 19.02 -16.47 -13.28
N LYS A 201 17.86 -16.22 -13.91
CA LYS A 201 16.76 -17.19 -14.17
C LYS A 201 16.40 -18.09 -12.96
N THR A 202 16.51 -17.58 -11.74
CA THR A 202 16.26 -18.36 -10.52
C THR A 202 14.85 -18.10 -10.02
N THR A 203 14.00 -19.13 -10.04
CA THR A 203 12.60 -19.02 -9.60
C THR A 203 12.53 -19.35 -8.12
N LYS A 204 12.36 -18.36 -7.24
CA LYS A 204 11.96 -18.61 -5.84
C LYS A 204 10.48 -18.22 -5.68
N LYS A 205 9.61 -19.23 -5.72
CA LYS A 205 8.18 -19.04 -5.42
C LYS A 205 7.97 -18.94 -3.90
N GLY A 206 7.25 -17.91 -3.47
CA GLY A 206 6.48 -17.95 -2.21
C GLY A 206 7.23 -17.77 -0.89
N VAL A 207 8.50 -17.34 -0.90
CA VAL A 207 9.24 -17.00 0.33
C VAL A 207 9.71 -15.57 0.23
N SER A 208 9.49 -14.78 1.30
CA SER A 208 10.07 -13.44 1.47
C SER A 208 11.52 -13.45 0.99
N VAL A 209 11.81 -12.70 -0.06
CA VAL A 209 13.15 -12.55 -0.62
C VAL A 209 14.06 -11.85 0.40
N LEU A 210 13.47 -11.05 1.29
CA LEU A 210 14.14 -10.40 2.41
C LEU A 210 14.39 -11.33 3.63
N GLY A 211 13.89 -12.57 3.61
CA GLY A 211 14.01 -13.53 4.72
C GLY A 211 12.95 -13.33 5.82
N SER A 212 12.88 -14.27 6.78
CA SER A 212 11.87 -14.27 7.85
C SER A 212 12.01 -13.08 8.79
N LYS A 213 13.24 -12.74 9.18
CA LYS A 213 13.50 -11.61 10.10
C LYS A 213 13.01 -10.26 9.57
N ALA A 214 13.22 -9.98 8.28
CA ALA A 214 12.75 -8.73 7.68
C ALA A 214 11.22 -8.66 7.56
N LEU A 215 10.56 -9.83 7.45
CA LEU A 215 9.11 -9.93 7.49
C LEU A 215 8.57 -9.75 8.92
N GLU A 216 9.23 -10.32 9.92
CA GLU A 216 8.88 -10.10 11.33
C GLU A 216 9.00 -8.61 11.70
N GLU A 217 10.11 -7.96 11.34
CA GLU A 217 10.31 -6.52 11.56
C GLU A 217 9.27 -5.66 10.82
N TYR A 218 8.81 -6.09 9.63
CA TYR A 218 7.71 -5.44 8.91
C TYR A 218 6.40 -5.56 9.69
N ILE A 219 6.03 -6.78 10.08
CA ILE A 219 4.78 -7.05 10.80
C ILE A 219 4.74 -6.27 12.11
N GLU A 220 5.85 -6.22 12.85
CA GLU A 220 5.96 -5.46 14.10
C GLU A 220 5.74 -3.95 13.88
N GLN A 221 6.41 -3.36 12.88
CA GLN A 221 6.28 -1.94 12.55
C GLN A 221 4.85 -1.59 12.09
N LEU A 222 4.29 -2.40 11.19
CA LEU A 222 2.93 -2.23 10.70
C LEU A 222 1.92 -2.32 11.85
N THR A 223 2.04 -3.36 12.67
CA THR A 223 1.14 -3.60 13.82
C THR A 223 1.19 -2.44 14.79
N SER A 224 2.38 -1.96 15.14
CA SER A 224 2.57 -0.80 16.02
C SER A 224 1.87 0.46 15.46
N ALA A 225 2.03 0.71 14.16
CA ALA A 225 1.41 1.87 13.52
C ALA A 225 -0.13 1.75 13.45
N LEU A 226 -0.68 0.53 13.32
CA LEU A 226 -2.12 0.30 13.37
C LEU A 226 -2.69 0.34 14.80
N ILE A 227 -1.92 -0.02 15.83
CA ILE A 227 -2.34 0.11 17.24
C ILE A 227 -2.65 1.57 17.59
N VAL A 228 -1.86 2.52 17.08
CA VAL A 228 -2.15 3.96 17.24
C VAL A 228 -3.55 4.30 16.72
N ARG A 229 -4.00 3.62 15.66
CA ARG A 229 -5.34 3.81 15.07
C ARG A 229 -6.42 3.09 15.88
N LEU A 230 -6.10 2.09 16.70
CA LEU A 230 -7.07 1.52 17.64
C LEU A 230 -7.40 2.44 18.81
N VAL A 231 -6.45 3.30 19.24
CA VAL A 231 -6.59 4.19 20.40
C VAL A 231 -7.90 4.99 20.40
N PRO A 232 -8.25 5.74 19.33
CA PRO A 232 -9.46 6.57 19.33
C PRO A 232 -10.75 5.74 19.26
N ARG A 233 -10.66 4.49 18.78
CA ARG A 233 -11.77 3.55 18.63
C ARG A 233 -12.12 2.85 19.95
N ALA A 234 -11.25 2.95 20.95
CA ALA A 234 -11.50 2.46 22.30
C ALA A 234 -12.36 3.43 23.16
N LEU A 235 -12.64 4.66 22.68
CA LEU A 235 -13.41 5.67 23.40
C LEU A 235 -14.82 5.85 22.80
N PRO A 236 -15.92 5.75 23.60
CA PRO A 236 -17.28 5.98 23.10
C PRO A 236 -17.51 7.43 22.64
N VAL A 237 -18.39 7.63 21.65
CA VAL A 237 -18.94 8.91 21.13
C VAL A 237 -18.16 9.58 19.97
N VAL A 238 -16.83 9.48 19.89
CA VAL A 238 -16.02 10.11 18.82
C VAL A 238 -15.57 9.10 17.73
N SER A 239 -15.89 7.81 17.94
CA SER A 239 -15.29 6.69 17.22
C SER A 239 -15.66 6.64 15.74
N MET A 240 -16.91 6.90 15.33
CA MET A 240 -17.31 6.79 13.91
C MET A 240 -16.59 7.78 13.01
N ALA A 241 -16.67 9.07 13.31
CA ALA A 241 -16.10 10.12 12.46
C ALA A 241 -14.57 10.02 12.41
N VAL A 242 -13.93 9.74 13.55
CA VAL A 242 -12.48 9.54 13.62
C VAL A 242 -12.06 8.27 12.89
N SER A 243 -12.84 7.20 12.97
CA SER A 243 -12.54 5.95 12.24
C SER A 243 -12.71 6.12 10.74
N ALA A 244 -13.78 6.78 10.30
CA ALA A 244 -14.01 7.11 8.90
C ALA A 244 -12.86 7.94 8.34
N HIS A 245 -12.47 9.00 9.06
CA HIS A 245 -11.34 9.84 8.67
C HIS A 245 -10.03 9.05 8.65
N SER A 246 -9.75 8.25 9.69
CA SER A 246 -8.55 7.44 9.80
C SER A 246 -8.43 6.42 8.65
N ASN A 247 -9.52 5.78 8.24
CA ASN A 247 -9.50 4.80 7.15
C ASN A 247 -9.39 5.49 5.77
N HIS A 248 -10.08 6.62 5.59
CA HIS A 248 -9.93 7.45 4.39
C HIS A 248 -8.48 7.90 4.23
N GLU A 249 -7.92 8.49 5.28
CA GLU A 249 -6.56 9.03 5.30
C GLU A 249 -5.52 7.93 4.99
N MET A 250 -5.66 6.73 5.58
CA MET A 250 -4.78 5.61 5.29
C MET A 250 -4.76 5.27 3.80
N ILE A 251 -5.93 5.08 3.20
CA ILE A 251 -6.06 4.72 1.77
C ILE A 251 -5.58 5.86 0.87
N GLU A 252 -5.85 7.11 1.23
CA GLU A 252 -5.38 8.28 0.48
C GLU A 252 -3.84 8.32 0.44
N HIS A 253 -3.16 8.10 1.58
CA HIS A 253 -1.69 8.10 1.63
C HIS A 253 -1.09 6.87 0.95
N SER A 254 -1.66 5.68 1.16
CA SER A 254 -1.24 4.47 0.45
C SER A 254 -1.40 4.63 -1.06
N GLY A 255 -2.54 5.16 -1.51
CA GLY A 255 -2.81 5.44 -2.92
C GLY A 255 -1.88 6.52 -3.50
N GLN A 256 -1.53 7.55 -2.74
CA GLN A 256 -0.52 8.53 -3.17
C GLN A 256 0.86 7.88 -3.29
N ALA A 257 1.28 7.09 -2.31
CA ALA A 257 2.56 6.41 -2.32
C ALA A 257 2.68 5.43 -3.48
N ASP A 258 1.65 4.60 -3.67
CA ASP A 258 1.48 3.69 -4.79
C ASP A 258 1.62 4.41 -6.13
N PHE A 259 0.85 5.47 -6.33
CA PHE A 259 0.88 6.30 -7.53
C PHE A 259 2.29 6.84 -7.82
N MET A 260 3.01 7.34 -6.82
CA MET A 260 4.36 7.88 -7.01
C MET A 260 5.38 6.77 -7.31
N VAL A 261 5.34 5.67 -6.57
CA VAL A 261 6.27 4.54 -6.73
C VAL A 261 6.11 3.89 -8.11
N TYR A 262 4.88 3.61 -8.55
CA TYR A 262 4.67 2.97 -9.84
C TYR A 262 4.87 3.90 -11.04
N ARG A 263 4.54 5.19 -10.94
CA ARG A 263 4.93 6.18 -11.98
C ARG A 263 6.44 6.22 -12.16
N ARG A 264 7.20 6.27 -11.06
CA ARG A 264 8.67 6.25 -11.11
C ARG A 264 9.16 5.01 -11.85
N ARG A 265 8.67 3.84 -11.46
CA ARG A 265 9.08 2.56 -12.04
C ARG A 265 8.68 2.41 -13.49
N PHE A 266 7.50 2.89 -13.89
CA PHE A 266 7.06 2.93 -15.28
C PHE A 266 8.05 3.74 -16.13
N ILE A 267 8.41 4.94 -15.68
CA ILE A 267 9.33 5.83 -16.39
C ILE A 267 10.76 5.24 -16.44
N GLU A 268 11.22 4.63 -15.35
CA GLU A 268 12.51 3.93 -15.29
C GLU A 268 12.56 2.75 -16.27
N ARG A 269 11.51 1.92 -16.33
CA ARG A 269 11.40 0.83 -17.31
C ARG A 269 11.47 1.35 -18.75
N LYS A 270 10.72 2.41 -19.06
CA LYS A 270 10.75 3.05 -20.39
C LYS A 270 12.12 3.62 -20.75
N LYS A 271 12.93 4.05 -19.77
CA LYS A 271 14.33 4.46 -19.99
C LYS A 271 15.24 3.27 -20.23
N ASN A 272 15.10 2.18 -19.46
CA ASN A 272 15.97 1.01 -19.53
C ASN A 272 15.81 0.23 -20.83
N ASN A 273 14.58 0.06 -21.33
CA ASN A 273 14.30 -0.57 -22.63
C ASN A 273 14.90 0.19 -23.83
N ARG A 274 15.53 1.35 -23.61
CA ARG A 274 16.27 2.10 -24.65
C ARG A 274 17.76 1.79 -24.66
N MET A 275 18.31 1.25 -23.57
CA MET A 275 19.73 0.97 -23.40
C MET A 275 20.12 -0.45 -23.81
N THR A 276 19.11 -1.28 -24.11
CA THR A 276 19.19 -2.64 -24.67
C THR A 276 18.68 -2.63 -26.10
#